data_AF-A0A950CMY9-F1
#
_entry.id   AF-A0A950CMY9-F1
#
_cell.length_a   1.000
_cell.length_b   1.000
_cell.length_c   1.000
_cell.angle_alpha   90.00
_cell.angle_beta   90.00
_cell.angle_gamma   90.00
#
_symmetry.space_group_name_H-M   'P 1'
#
loop_
_entity.id
_entity.type
_entity.pdbx_description
1 polymer ?
#
loop_
_entity_poly.entity_id
_entity_poly.type
_entity_poly.pdbx_seq_one_letter_code
_entity_poly.pdbx_strand_id
1 'polypeptide(L)'
;MAISLGLLGLIAYWIDREVNMAKANESQFIAYLTYLAQVGMVVLFILQLTGMLDRAMTLLLWGFLIPMRMLAGFAVGSTAQGLMIALLLIFTYRSVRRRLPWGWLLAGLLGLIIIRPAMIPLKIARTPGTAFYEASLVGKVGMFFRMTSDVVKGGIPYSMLVQISALRLSAITLFGLVVHETPSVIPYWNGATYAPLLTKVVPRILDKEKKIDDSGTSFGYRYGIIAREQHNTTVTLPQTIELYVNYGIAGVILGSLLFGILYRAVHSIFVHPEMGLGALAVVLIMLSDLFTITAGTSGVLGGEFWYFVFAGLLNLVMEFGELRASAHDLRFNLARTQSS
;
A
#
# COMPACT_ATOMS: atom_id res chain seq x y z
N MET A 1 12.28 9.07 -18.53
CA MET A 1 11.88 9.50 -17.16
C MET A 1 11.19 8.38 -16.36
N ALA A 2 10.07 7.81 -16.83
CA ALA A 2 9.33 6.78 -16.09
C ALA A 2 10.17 5.54 -15.69
N ILE A 3 11.09 5.10 -16.55
CA ILE A 3 12.02 3.99 -16.26
C ILE A 3 12.97 4.35 -15.12
N SER A 4 13.55 5.56 -15.16
CA SER A 4 14.47 6.06 -14.13
C SER A 4 13.74 6.12 -12.78
N LEU A 5 12.50 6.60 -12.75
CA LEU A 5 11.66 6.59 -11.54
C LEU A 5 11.37 5.16 -11.05
N GLY A 6 11.02 4.27 -11.98
CA GLY A 6 10.79 2.84 -11.72
C GLY A 6 11.96 2.15 -11.05
N LEU A 7 13.15 2.29 -11.63
CA LEU A 7 14.39 1.66 -11.15
C LEU A 7 14.90 2.32 -9.86
N LEU A 8 14.90 3.65 -9.76
CA LEU A 8 15.30 4.36 -8.54
C LEU A 8 14.42 3.97 -7.36
N GLY A 9 13.11 3.88 -7.56
CA GLY A 9 12.20 3.44 -6.50
C GLY A 9 12.40 1.98 -6.10
N LEU A 10 12.77 1.10 -7.05
CA LEU A 10 13.06 -0.31 -6.75
C LEU A 10 14.37 -0.46 -5.97
N ILE A 11 15.38 0.34 -6.27
CA ILE A 11 16.63 0.42 -5.51
C ILE A 11 16.36 0.95 -4.10
N ALA A 12 15.60 2.04 -3.98
CA ALA A 12 15.21 2.59 -2.68
C ALA A 12 14.45 1.56 -1.83
N TYR A 13 13.51 0.82 -2.44
CA TYR A 13 12.81 -0.27 -1.77
C TYR A 13 13.75 -1.36 -1.28
N TRP A 14 14.76 -1.71 -2.06
CA TRP A 14 15.73 -2.72 -1.68
C TRP A 14 16.58 -2.25 -0.50
N ILE A 15 17.05 -1.00 -0.52
CA ILE A 15 17.79 -0.38 0.59
C ILE A 15 16.96 -0.33 1.87
N ASP A 16 15.69 0.06 1.79
CA ASP A 16 14.75 0.09 2.95
C ASP A 16 14.61 -1.27 3.63
N ARG A 17 14.68 -2.36 2.84
CA ARG A 17 14.46 -3.72 3.34
C ARG A 17 15.72 -4.42 3.81
N GLU A 18 16.88 -4.10 3.24
CA GLU A 18 18.16 -4.72 3.58
C GLU A 18 18.86 -3.97 4.73
N VAL A 19 18.77 -2.64 4.74
CA VAL A 19 19.39 -1.81 5.76
C VAL A 19 18.39 -1.56 6.87
N ASN A 20 18.57 -2.21 8.03
CA ASN A 20 17.84 -1.87 9.26
C ASN A 20 18.23 -0.44 9.69
N MET A 21 17.62 0.56 9.07
CA MET A 21 17.86 1.97 9.35
C MET A 21 17.38 2.28 10.78
N ALA A 22 18.34 2.52 11.69
CA ALA A 22 18.07 2.73 13.11
C ALA A 22 17.40 4.08 13.44
N LYS A 23 17.25 4.99 12.46
CA LYS A 23 16.68 6.33 12.67
C LYS A 23 15.35 6.49 11.94
N ALA A 24 14.29 6.74 12.72
CA ALA A 24 12.92 6.93 12.23
C ALA A 24 12.77 8.02 11.14
N ASN A 25 13.63 9.06 11.15
CA ASN A 25 13.54 10.16 10.18
C ASN A 25 14.07 9.79 8.79
N GLU A 26 15.10 8.94 8.71
CA GLU A 26 15.70 8.52 7.42
C GLU A 26 14.79 7.51 6.70
N SER A 27 14.09 6.66 7.47
CA SER A 27 13.14 5.68 6.92
C SER A 27 11.94 6.31 6.18
N GLN A 28 11.50 7.51 6.58
CA GLN A 28 10.36 8.18 5.94
C GLN A 28 10.69 8.64 4.52
N PHE A 29 11.89 9.20 4.29
CA PHE A 29 12.31 9.63 2.96
C PHE A 29 12.47 8.46 1.99
N ILE A 30 13.07 7.35 2.45
CA ILE A 30 13.25 6.14 1.64
C ILE A 30 11.89 5.49 1.33
N ALA A 31 10.94 5.55 2.27
CA ALA A 31 9.57 5.13 2.03
C ALA A 31 8.95 5.93 0.87
N TYR A 32 9.07 7.27 0.83
CA TYR A 32 8.59 8.07 -0.31
C TYR A 32 9.28 7.73 -1.63
N LEU A 33 10.60 7.47 -1.60
CA LEU A 33 11.34 7.06 -2.80
C LEU A 33 10.85 5.71 -3.35
N THR A 34 10.40 4.79 -2.49
CA THR A 34 9.78 3.52 -2.92
C THR A 34 8.55 3.76 -3.81
N TYR A 35 7.79 4.83 -3.59
CA TYR A 35 6.62 5.15 -4.41
C TYR A 35 6.95 5.53 -5.85
N LEU A 36 8.18 5.99 -6.12
CA LEU A 36 8.64 6.25 -7.49
C LEU A 36 8.59 4.98 -8.35
N ALA A 37 8.77 3.79 -7.74
CA ALA A 37 8.61 2.52 -8.43
C ALA A 37 7.17 2.33 -8.93
N GLN A 38 6.20 2.65 -8.08
CA GLN A 38 4.78 2.56 -8.41
C GLN A 38 4.37 3.58 -9.47
N VAL A 39 4.85 4.83 -9.35
CA VAL A 39 4.61 5.87 -10.37
C VAL A 39 5.16 5.41 -11.73
N GLY A 40 6.41 4.94 -11.77
CA GLY A 40 7.02 4.43 -13.00
C GLY A 40 6.24 3.28 -13.62
N MET A 41 5.79 2.32 -12.81
CA MET A 41 4.96 1.20 -13.27
C MET A 41 3.62 1.66 -13.85
N VAL A 42 2.92 2.57 -13.18
CA VAL A 42 1.62 3.08 -13.64
C VAL A 42 1.76 3.86 -14.93
N VAL A 43 2.75 4.75 -15.04
CA VAL A 43 2.98 5.52 -16.27
C VAL A 43 3.30 4.59 -17.44
N LEU A 44 4.20 3.62 -17.27
CA LEU A 44 4.49 2.63 -18.31
C LEU A 44 3.26 1.81 -18.68
N PHE A 45 2.45 1.42 -17.70
CA PHE A 45 1.23 0.67 -17.95
C PHE A 45 0.17 1.49 -18.69
N ILE A 46 0.02 2.79 -18.38
CA ILE A 46 -0.85 3.68 -19.15
C ILE A 46 -0.35 3.79 -20.59
N LEU A 47 0.95 4.00 -20.81
CA LEU A 47 1.54 4.05 -22.16
C LEU A 47 1.32 2.75 -22.95
N GLN A 48 1.37 1.61 -22.27
CA GLN A 48 1.04 0.33 -22.90
C GLN A 48 -0.43 0.28 -23.31
N LEU A 49 -1.34 0.72 -22.44
CA LEU A 49 -2.77 0.71 -22.72
C LEU A 49 -3.17 1.68 -23.83
N THR A 50 -2.43 2.77 -24.02
CA THR A 50 -2.61 3.73 -25.12
C THR A 50 -1.89 3.32 -26.41
N GLY A 51 -1.10 2.23 -26.39
CA GLY A 51 -0.38 1.72 -27.57
C GLY A 51 0.89 2.52 -27.91
N MET A 52 1.36 3.38 -27.00
CA MET A 52 2.55 4.22 -27.18
C MET A 52 3.83 3.57 -26.62
N LEU A 53 3.73 2.38 -26.03
CA LEU A 53 4.86 1.70 -25.40
C LEU A 53 5.53 0.69 -26.35
N ASP A 54 6.85 0.77 -26.45
CA ASP A 54 7.65 -0.19 -27.20
C ASP A 54 7.63 -1.61 -26.57
N ARG A 55 7.90 -2.63 -27.38
CA ARG A 55 7.95 -4.04 -26.97
C ARG A 55 9.02 -4.30 -25.91
N ALA A 56 10.19 -3.68 -26.03
CA ALA A 56 11.24 -3.82 -25.02
C ALA A 56 10.79 -3.27 -23.66
N MET A 57 10.06 -2.16 -23.66
CA MET A 57 9.55 -1.53 -22.44
C MET A 57 8.37 -2.30 -21.85
N THR A 58 7.56 -2.93 -22.70
CA THR A 58 6.51 -3.86 -22.27
C THR A 58 7.11 -5.08 -21.57
N LEU A 59 8.21 -5.63 -22.12
CA LEU A 59 8.95 -6.73 -21.51
C LEU A 59 9.61 -6.30 -20.18
N LEU A 60 10.15 -5.09 -20.09
CA LEU A 60 10.68 -4.56 -18.83
C LEU A 60 9.59 -4.42 -17.76
N LEU A 61 8.42 -3.91 -18.12
CA LEU A 61 7.31 -3.72 -17.19
C LEU A 61 6.80 -5.06 -16.64
N TRP A 62 6.46 -6.00 -17.53
CA TRP A 62 5.84 -7.27 -17.17
C TRP A 62 6.83 -8.35 -16.76
N GLY A 63 8.05 -8.32 -17.29
CA GLY A 63 9.09 -9.30 -17.00
C GLY A 63 9.94 -8.94 -15.79
N PHE A 64 10.08 -7.65 -15.46
CA PHE A 64 10.97 -7.20 -14.39
C PHE A 64 10.26 -6.37 -13.31
N LEU A 65 9.72 -5.20 -13.65
CA LEU A 65 9.24 -4.24 -12.63
C LEU A 65 8.09 -4.79 -11.78
N ILE A 66 7.02 -5.27 -12.42
CA ILE A 66 5.84 -5.78 -11.71
C ILE A 66 6.19 -7.06 -10.91
N PRO A 67 6.78 -8.11 -11.53
CA PRO A 67 7.10 -9.34 -10.80
C PRO A 67 8.06 -9.09 -9.66
N MET A 68 9.12 -8.30 -9.86
CA MET A 68 10.11 -8.06 -8.83
C MET A 68 9.49 -7.32 -7.64
N ARG A 69 8.64 -6.31 -7.88
CA ARG A 69 7.98 -5.59 -6.79
C ARG A 69 6.99 -6.46 -6.02
N MET A 70 6.25 -7.33 -6.70
CA MET A 70 5.35 -8.29 -6.06
C MET A 70 6.11 -9.34 -5.25
N LEU A 71 7.14 -9.95 -5.83
CA LEU A 71 7.99 -10.94 -5.17
C LEU A 71 8.66 -10.37 -3.93
N ALA A 72 9.16 -9.15 -4.01
CA ALA A 72 9.79 -8.50 -2.86
C ALA A 72 8.78 -8.16 -1.74
N GLY A 73 7.49 -7.98 -2.05
CA GLY A 73 6.43 -7.87 -1.04
C GLY A 73 6.10 -9.22 -0.40
N PHE A 74 6.02 -10.28 -1.21
CA PHE A 74 5.78 -11.64 -0.74
C PHE A 74 6.94 -12.19 0.09
N ALA A 75 8.18 -11.89 -0.28
CA ALA A 75 9.39 -12.28 0.46
C ALA A 75 9.43 -11.70 1.89
N VAL A 76 8.76 -10.57 2.13
CA VAL A 76 8.65 -9.97 3.47
C VAL A 76 7.44 -10.55 4.26
N GLY A 77 6.74 -11.53 3.69
CA GLY A 77 5.56 -12.14 4.30
C GLY A 77 4.31 -11.26 4.24
N SER A 78 4.32 -10.18 3.43
CA SER A 78 3.20 -9.26 3.28
C SER A 78 2.43 -9.52 1.99
N THR A 79 1.32 -10.26 2.11
CA THR A 79 0.38 -10.46 0.98
C THR A 79 -0.30 -9.15 0.56
N ALA A 80 -0.45 -8.21 1.49
CA ALA A 80 -1.07 -6.91 1.23
C ALA A 80 -0.27 -6.13 0.18
N GLN A 81 1.06 -6.09 0.28
CA GLN A 81 1.90 -5.33 -0.65
C GLN A 81 1.81 -5.84 -2.10
N GLY A 82 1.75 -7.15 -2.31
CA GLY A 82 1.51 -7.72 -3.64
C GLY A 82 0.11 -7.40 -4.17
N LEU A 83 -0.89 -7.42 -3.28
CA LEU A 83 -2.28 -7.09 -3.63
C LEU A 83 -2.43 -5.61 -4.03
N MET A 84 -1.72 -4.70 -3.36
CA MET A 84 -1.78 -3.27 -3.68
C MET A 84 -1.35 -2.99 -5.12
N ILE A 85 -0.30 -3.67 -5.58
CA ILE A 85 0.17 -3.54 -6.98
C ILE A 85 -0.89 -4.05 -7.95
N ALA A 86 -1.53 -5.19 -7.64
CA ALA A 86 -2.62 -5.71 -8.47
C ALA A 86 -3.80 -4.73 -8.52
N LEU A 87 -4.23 -4.20 -7.37
CA LEU A 87 -5.29 -3.19 -7.27
C LEU A 87 -4.94 -1.92 -8.05
N LEU A 88 -3.70 -1.45 -7.95
CA LEU A 88 -3.19 -0.30 -8.69
C LEU A 88 -3.28 -0.51 -10.21
N LEU A 89 -2.89 -1.69 -10.71
CA LEU A 89 -3.03 -2.03 -12.13
C LEU A 89 -4.50 -2.11 -12.56
N ILE A 90 -5.39 -2.66 -11.72
CA ILE A 90 -6.82 -2.73 -12.00
C ILE A 90 -7.43 -1.32 -12.08
N PHE A 91 -7.09 -0.44 -11.13
CA PHE A 91 -7.54 0.96 -11.13
C PHE A 91 -7.03 1.71 -12.35
N THR A 92 -5.77 1.49 -12.73
CA THR A 92 -5.19 2.07 -13.96
C THR A 92 -5.94 1.58 -15.20
N TYR A 93 -6.14 0.27 -15.33
CA TYR A 93 -6.87 -0.32 -16.45
C TYR A 93 -8.29 0.22 -16.56
N ARG A 94 -9.02 0.27 -15.45
CA ARG A 94 -10.39 0.82 -15.40
C ARG A 94 -10.41 2.30 -15.78
N SER A 95 -9.45 3.08 -15.33
CA SER A 95 -9.41 4.53 -15.59
C SER A 95 -9.18 4.83 -17.07
N VAL A 96 -8.33 4.05 -17.74
CA VAL A 96 -8.03 4.21 -19.18
C VAL A 96 -9.09 3.57 -20.07
N ARG A 97 -9.48 2.32 -19.81
CA ARG A 97 -10.36 1.53 -20.70
C ARG A 97 -11.84 1.57 -20.30
N ARG A 98 -12.20 2.18 -19.16
CA ARG A 98 -13.56 2.28 -18.61
C ARG A 98 -14.29 0.93 -18.43
N ARG A 99 -13.56 -0.18 -18.44
CA ARG A 99 -14.08 -1.55 -18.25
C ARG A 99 -13.32 -2.25 -17.13
N LEU A 100 -14.00 -3.14 -16.41
CA LEU A 100 -13.37 -3.96 -15.38
C LEU A 100 -12.78 -5.24 -16.00
N PRO A 101 -11.52 -5.59 -15.70
CA PRO A 101 -10.88 -6.78 -16.23
C PRO A 101 -11.25 -8.02 -15.39
N TRP A 102 -12.52 -8.45 -15.46
CA TRP A 102 -13.05 -9.54 -14.63
C TRP A 102 -12.25 -10.85 -14.72
N GLY A 103 -11.74 -11.21 -15.90
CA GLY A 103 -10.91 -12.41 -16.05
C GLY A 103 -9.63 -12.36 -15.22
N TRP A 104 -8.93 -11.22 -15.22
CA TRP A 104 -7.72 -11.02 -14.42
C TRP A 104 -8.01 -10.90 -12.92
N LEU A 105 -9.16 -10.31 -12.56
CA LEU A 105 -9.64 -10.29 -11.18
C LEU A 105 -9.88 -11.70 -10.63
N LEU A 106 -10.58 -12.55 -11.38
CA LEU A 106 -10.84 -13.93 -10.99
C LEU A 106 -9.56 -14.75 -10.94
N ALA A 107 -8.67 -14.61 -11.92
CA ALA A 107 -7.37 -15.27 -11.92
C ALA A 107 -6.51 -14.84 -10.71
N GLY A 108 -6.48 -13.54 -10.41
CA GLY A 108 -5.78 -13.01 -9.22
C GLY A 108 -6.36 -13.54 -7.92
N LEU A 109 -7.69 -13.62 -7.80
CA LEU A 109 -8.37 -14.16 -6.64
C LEU A 109 -8.03 -15.65 -6.41
N LEU A 110 -8.05 -16.45 -7.48
CA LEU A 110 -7.64 -17.85 -7.44
C LEU A 110 -6.16 -18.00 -7.05
N GLY A 111 -5.28 -17.17 -7.62
CA GLY A 111 -3.87 -17.14 -7.25
C GLY A 111 -3.64 -16.83 -5.77
N LEU A 112 -4.41 -15.90 -5.18
CA LEU A 112 -4.31 -15.58 -3.75
C LEU A 112 -4.71 -16.74 -2.86
N ILE A 113 -5.72 -17.53 -3.26
CA ILE A 113 -6.15 -18.72 -2.51
C ILE A 113 -4.98 -19.71 -2.40
N ILE A 114 -4.18 -19.86 -3.46
CA ILE A 114 -3.01 -20.76 -3.52
C ILE A 114 -1.80 -20.18 -2.77
N ILE A 115 -1.53 -18.88 -2.94
CA ILE A 115 -0.34 -18.22 -2.37
C ILE A 115 -0.48 -18.00 -0.86
N ARG A 116 -1.69 -17.69 -0.37
CA ARG A 116 -1.87 -17.31 1.04
C ARG A 116 -1.49 -18.39 2.08
N PRO A 117 -1.80 -19.68 1.90
CA PRO A 117 -1.37 -20.73 2.83
C PRO A 117 0.16 -20.79 2.98
N ALA A 118 0.91 -20.60 1.89
CA ALA A 118 2.38 -20.59 1.89
C ALA A 118 2.98 -19.47 2.77
N MET A 119 2.20 -18.42 3.06
CA MET A 119 2.66 -17.24 3.79
C MET A 119 2.61 -17.40 5.32
N ILE A 120 1.93 -18.42 5.84
CA ILE A 120 1.81 -18.64 7.29
C ILE A 120 3.10 -19.21 7.89
N PRO A 121 3.73 -20.24 7.29
CA PRO A 121 5.06 -20.69 7.73
C PRO A 121 6.10 -19.57 7.68
N LEU A 122 6.07 -18.70 6.66
CA LEU A 122 6.96 -17.54 6.57
C LEU A 122 6.77 -16.52 7.70
N LYS A 123 5.53 -16.32 8.15
CA LYS A 123 5.24 -15.43 9.28
C LYS A 123 5.74 -16.00 10.61
N ILE A 124 5.59 -17.30 10.82
CA ILE A 124 6.10 -17.99 12.02
C ILE A 124 7.64 -17.98 12.02
N ALA A 125 8.24 -18.19 10.85
CA ALA A 125 9.67 -18.11 10.66
C ALA A 125 10.22 -16.68 10.83
N ARG A 126 9.42 -15.64 11.02
CA ARG A 126 9.89 -14.25 11.20
C ARG A 126 10.28 -13.91 12.65
N THR A 127 10.26 -14.89 13.54
CA THR A 127 10.69 -14.72 14.93
C THR A 127 12.20 -14.40 15.00
N PRO A 128 12.66 -13.47 15.85
CA PRO A 128 14.09 -13.18 16.00
C PRO A 128 14.91 -14.45 16.30
N GLY A 129 16.05 -14.64 15.62
CA GLY A 129 16.91 -15.82 15.78
C GLY A 129 16.64 -16.98 14.82
N THR A 130 15.76 -16.82 13.83
CA THR A 130 15.53 -17.81 12.77
C THR A 130 16.35 -17.50 11.51
N ALA A 131 16.67 -18.54 10.73
CA ALA A 131 17.35 -18.40 9.43
C ALA A 131 16.59 -17.50 8.43
N PHE A 132 15.28 -17.33 8.59
CA PHE A 132 14.48 -16.43 7.76
C PHE A 132 14.61 -14.96 8.18
N TYR A 133 14.81 -14.67 9.47
CA TYR A 133 15.01 -13.31 9.96
C TYR A 133 16.31 -12.72 9.41
N GLU A 134 17.38 -13.51 9.44
CA GLU A 134 18.74 -13.12 9.03
C GLU A 134 19.00 -13.24 7.52
N ALA A 135 18.12 -13.89 6.77
CA ALA A 135 18.28 -14.04 5.33
C ALA A 135 18.14 -12.70 4.56
N SER A 136 18.98 -12.54 3.53
CA SER A 136 18.86 -11.48 2.53
C SER A 136 17.53 -11.56 1.78
N LEU A 137 17.14 -10.48 1.10
CA LEU A 137 15.87 -10.43 0.37
C LEU A 137 15.77 -11.54 -0.70
N VAL A 138 16.90 -11.86 -1.35
CA VAL A 138 16.99 -12.97 -2.32
C VAL A 138 16.78 -14.33 -1.65
N GLY A 139 17.38 -14.53 -0.47
CA GLY A 139 17.17 -15.76 0.32
C GLY A 139 15.71 -15.94 0.73
N LYS A 140 15.05 -14.84 1.14
CA LYS A 140 13.62 -14.83 1.49
C LYS A 140 12.71 -15.18 0.29
N VAL A 141 13.02 -14.66 -0.91
CA VAL A 141 12.33 -15.04 -2.15
C VAL A 141 12.48 -16.54 -2.42
N GLY A 142 13.69 -17.09 -2.31
CA GLY A 142 13.95 -18.52 -2.50
C GLY A 142 13.17 -19.40 -1.52
N MET A 143 13.09 -19.00 -0.24
CA MET A 143 12.28 -19.70 0.76
C MET A 143 10.79 -19.63 0.46
N PHE A 144 10.28 -18.47 0.00
CA PHE A 144 8.88 -18.33 -0.42
C PHE A 144 8.52 -19.30 -1.57
N PHE A 145 9.38 -19.43 -2.58
CA PHE A 145 9.16 -20.36 -3.69
C PHE A 145 9.14 -21.81 -3.23
N ARG A 146 10.07 -22.21 -2.36
CA ARG A 146 10.09 -23.57 -1.79
C ARG A 146 8.80 -23.88 -1.04
N MET A 147 8.41 -23.01 -0.10
CA MET A 147 7.18 -23.19 0.68
C MET A 147 5.93 -23.21 -0.20
N THR A 148 5.85 -22.33 -1.21
CA THR A 148 4.73 -22.34 -2.16
C THR A 148 4.69 -23.63 -2.97
N SER A 149 5.86 -24.13 -3.40
CA SER A 149 5.94 -25.40 -4.13
C SER A 149 5.53 -26.60 -3.27
N ASP A 150 5.85 -26.58 -1.97
CA ASP A 150 5.45 -27.62 -1.03
C ASP A 150 3.93 -27.62 -0.80
N VAL A 151 3.31 -26.43 -0.75
CA VAL A 151 1.84 -26.29 -0.66
C VAL A 151 1.17 -26.89 -1.90
N VAL A 152 1.66 -26.53 -3.10
CA VAL A 152 1.06 -26.98 -4.37
C VAL A 152 1.22 -28.48 -4.57
N LYS A 153 2.34 -29.06 -4.11
CA LYS A 153 2.59 -30.51 -4.17
C LYS A 153 1.84 -31.33 -3.11
N GLY A 154 1.01 -30.69 -2.29
CA GLY A 154 0.21 -31.37 -1.26
C GLY A 154 0.98 -31.70 0.02
N GLY A 155 2.11 -31.04 0.27
CA GLY A 155 2.91 -31.22 1.49
C GLY A 155 2.27 -30.63 2.75
N ILE A 156 1.15 -29.91 2.63
CA ILE A 156 0.41 -29.34 3.77
C ILE A 156 -0.83 -30.18 4.08
N PRO A 157 -0.96 -30.71 5.32
CA PRO A 157 -2.13 -31.48 5.71
C PRO A 157 -3.41 -30.63 5.67
N TYR A 158 -4.52 -31.24 5.26
CA TYR A 158 -5.82 -30.57 5.14
C TYR A 158 -6.29 -29.89 6.44
N SER A 159 -5.99 -30.48 7.60
CA SER A 159 -6.28 -29.90 8.91
C SER A 159 -5.60 -28.54 9.13
N MET A 160 -4.37 -28.37 8.63
CA MET A 160 -3.67 -27.10 8.67
C MET A 160 -4.33 -26.08 7.74
N LEU A 161 -4.80 -26.47 6.55
CA LEU A 161 -5.54 -25.57 5.65
C LEU A 161 -6.85 -25.06 6.28
N VAL A 162 -7.54 -25.90 7.04
CA VAL A 162 -8.75 -25.52 7.80
C VAL A 162 -8.41 -24.54 8.92
N GLN A 163 -7.36 -24.81 9.72
CA GLN A 163 -6.90 -23.88 10.76
C GLN A 163 -6.44 -22.54 10.18
N ILE A 164 -5.75 -22.55 9.05
CA ILE A 164 -5.35 -21.36 8.29
C ILE A 164 -6.57 -20.54 7.85
N SER A 165 -7.66 -21.22 7.47
CA SER A 165 -8.92 -20.56 7.12
C SER A 165 -9.63 -20.00 8.35
N ALA A 166 -9.60 -20.70 9.49
CA ALA A 166 -10.13 -20.22 10.76
C ALA A 166 -9.38 -18.99 11.29
N LEU A 167 -8.05 -18.92 11.15
CA LEU A 167 -7.25 -17.74 11.50
C LEU A 167 -7.62 -16.49 10.69
N ARG A 168 -8.24 -16.65 9.51
CA ARG A 168 -8.70 -15.52 8.66
C ARG A 168 -10.02 -14.91 9.13
N LEU A 169 -10.76 -15.61 10.00
CA LEU A 169 -11.89 -15.03 10.70
C LEU A 169 -11.45 -14.06 11.80
N SER A 170 -10.14 -13.93 12.10
CA SER A 170 -9.63 -13.06 13.16
C SER A 170 -10.17 -11.63 13.16
N ALA A 171 -10.36 -11.00 11.99
CA ALA A 171 -10.96 -9.66 11.94
C ALA A 171 -12.45 -9.67 12.33
N ILE A 172 -13.19 -10.72 11.95
CA ILE A 172 -14.59 -10.92 12.31
C ILE A 172 -14.71 -11.29 13.79
N THR A 173 -13.85 -12.17 14.29
CA THR A 173 -13.75 -12.54 15.71
C THR A 173 -13.39 -11.34 16.56
N LEU A 174 -12.43 -10.52 16.12
CA LEU A 174 -12.06 -9.27 16.78
C LEU A 174 -13.21 -8.28 16.81
N PHE A 175 -13.93 -8.13 15.70
CA PHE A 175 -15.11 -7.28 15.66
C PHE A 175 -16.23 -7.81 16.56
N GLY A 176 -16.46 -9.13 16.59
CA GLY A 176 -17.41 -9.77 17.48
C GLY A 176 -17.09 -9.56 18.95
N LEU A 177 -15.80 -9.68 19.34
CA LEU A 177 -15.32 -9.34 20.68
C LEU A 177 -15.63 -7.88 21.01
N VAL A 178 -15.34 -6.96 20.09
CA VAL A 178 -15.59 -5.52 20.30
C VAL A 178 -17.07 -5.22 20.47
N VAL A 179 -17.92 -5.81 19.64
CA VAL A 179 -19.39 -5.67 19.72
C VAL A 179 -19.93 -6.25 21.02
N HIS A 180 -19.35 -7.36 21.50
CA HIS A 180 -19.74 -8.00 22.76
C HIS A 180 -19.37 -7.16 23.99
N GLU A 181 -18.14 -6.64 24.03
CA GLU A 181 -17.61 -5.91 25.18
C GLU A 181 -18.05 -4.43 25.22
N THR A 182 -18.38 -3.83 24.07
CA THR A 182 -18.73 -2.40 23.96
C THR A 182 -20.21 -2.19 23.63
N PRO A 183 -20.95 -1.38 24.41
CA PRO A 183 -20.47 -0.46 25.46
C PRO A 183 -20.57 -0.99 26.90
N SER A 184 -21.01 -2.24 27.09
CA SER A 184 -21.42 -2.80 28.39
C SER A 184 -20.27 -2.93 29.38
N VAL A 185 -19.12 -3.44 28.95
CA VAL A 185 -17.91 -3.64 29.77
C VAL A 185 -16.90 -2.54 29.51
N ILE A 186 -16.70 -2.22 28.23
CA ILE A 186 -15.75 -1.21 27.76
C ILE A 186 -16.57 -0.04 27.21
N PRO A 187 -16.52 1.15 27.81
CA PRO A 187 -17.27 2.29 27.30
C PRO A 187 -16.67 2.79 25.97
N TYR A 188 -17.50 3.47 25.19
CA TYR A 188 -17.07 4.11 23.94
C TYR A 188 -15.87 5.04 24.14
N TRP A 189 -15.01 5.10 23.13
CA TRP A 189 -13.80 5.92 23.14
C TRP A 189 -14.04 7.37 22.76
N ASN A 190 -15.25 7.72 22.28
CA ASN A 190 -15.70 9.08 22.02
C ASN A 190 -14.72 9.92 21.17
N GLY A 191 -14.06 9.28 20.21
CA GLY A 191 -13.16 9.93 19.25
C GLY A 191 -11.70 10.01 19.68
N ALA A 192 -11.32 9.46 20.83
CA ALA A 192 -9.93 9.53 21.32
C ALA A 192 -8.91 8.95 20.33
N THR A 193 -9.28 7.91 19.56
CA THR A 193 -8.39 7.30 18.56
C THR A 193 -8.13 8.19 17.34
N TYR A 194 -8.94 9.23 17.12
CA TYR A 194 -8.77 10.17 16.02
C TYR A 194 -7.89 11.38 16.38
N ALA A 195 -7.57 11.60 17.65
CA ALA A 195 -6.68 12.69 18.06
C ALA A 195 -5.31 12.67 17.34
N PRO A 196 -4.67 11.51 17.12
CA PRO A 196 -3.42 11.43 16.36
C PRO A 196 -3.55 11.83 14.89
N LEU A 197 -4.75 11.91 14.32
CA LEU A 197 -4.94 12.32 12.93
C LEU A 197 -4.43 13.75 12.70
N LEU A 198 -4.77 14.67 13.61
CA LEU A 198 -4.39 16.08 13.53
C LEU A 198 -2.90 16.27 13.73
N THR A 199 -2.30 15.52 14.67
CA THR A 199 -0.86 15.58 14.90
C THR A 199 -0.10 14.91 13.76
N LYS A 200 -0.63 13.85 13.12
CA LYS A 200 0.02 13.13 12.01
C LYS A 200 0.33 13.99 10.80
N VAL A 201 -0.50 15.00 10.52
CA VAL A 201 -0.29 15.97 9.45
C VAL A 201 1.03 16.74 9.60
N VAL A 202 1.52 16.97 10.82
CA VAL A 202 2.79 17.69 11.05
C VAL A 202 3.98 16.73 10.98
N PRO A 203 4.98 16.91 10.08
CA PRO A 203 6.15 16.04 10.00
C PRO A 203 6.96 16.07 11.28
N ARG A 204 7.64 14.94 11.60
CA ARG A 204 8.54 14.84 12.76
C ARG A 204 9.75 15.79 12.71
N ILE A 205 10.03 16.35 11.54
CA ILE A 205 11.09 17.35 11.36
C ILE A 205 10.67 18.69 11.98
N LEU A 206 9.38 19.05 11.85
CA LEU A 206 8.81 20.28 12.40
C LEU A 206 8.43 20.12 13.88
N ASP A 207 7.91 18.95 14.26
CA ASP A 207 7.59 18.62 15.66
C ASP A 207 8.41 17.41 16.13
N LYS A 208 9.48 17.70 16.89
CA LYS A 208 10.39 16.69 17.43
C LYS A 208 9.85 15.99 18.68
N GLU A 209 8.93 16.62 19.41
CA GLU A 209 8.31 16.07 20.64
C GLU A 209 6.98 15.38 20.37
N LYS A 210 6.62 15.22 19.10
CA LYS A 210 5.40 14.58 18.64
C LYS A 210 5.18 13.23 19.32
N LYS A 211 4.06 13.14 20.04
CA LYS A 211 3.61 11.89 20.67
C LYS A 211 3.46 10.77 19.64
N ILE A 212 3.94 9.60 20.00
CA ILE A 212 3.78 8.38 19.20
C ILE A 212 2.31 7.96 19.28
N ASP A 213 1.72 7.61 18.15
CA ASP A 213 0.38 7.05 18.11
C ASP A 213 0.36 5.66 18.76
N ASP A 214 -0.25 5.58 19.94
CA ASP A 214 -0.37 4.38 20.76
C ASP A 214 -1.76 3.74 20.68
N SER A 215 -2.63 4.23 19.79
CA SER A 215 -4.04 3.80 19.72
C SER A 215 -4.20 2.29 19.59
N GLY A 216 -3.34 1.64 18.78
CA GLY A 216 -3.35 0.18 18.60
C GLY A 216 -2.87 -0.61 19.82
N THR A 217 -1.93 -0.07 20.59
CA THR A 217 -1.43 -0.68 21.83
C THR A 217 -2.46 -0.51 22.95
N SER A 218 -3.00 0.69 23.10
CA SER A 218 -4.09 1.00 24.02
C SER A 218 -5.33 0.16 23.75
N PHE A 219 -5.66 -0.06 22.47
CA PHE A 219 -6.74 -0.96 22.07
C PHE A 219 -6.44 -2.41 22.48
N GLY A 220 -5.24 -2.89 22.20
CA GLY A 220 -4.80 -4.23 22.56
C GLY A 220 -4.90 -4.52 24.06
N TYR A 221 -4.49 -3.58 24.93
CA TYR A 221 -4.61 -3.75 26.38
C TYR A 221 -6.06 -3.68 26.87
N ARG A 222 -6.86 -2.76 26.33
CA ARG A 222 -8.23 -2.52 26.82
C ARG A 222 -9.15 -3.71 26.53
N TYR A 223 -8.93 -4.41 25.42
CA TYR A 223 -9.68 -5.61 25.05
C TYR A 223 -8.98 -6.92 25.46
N GLY A 224 -7.88 -6.86 26.24
CA GLY A 224 -7.17 -8.03 26.72
C GLY A 224 -6.50 -8.88 25.63
N ILE A 225 -6.24 -8.29 24.46
CA ILE A 225 -5.60 -8.94 23.32
C ILE A 225 -4.08 -9.04 23.53
N ILE A 226 -3.51 -8.03 24.19
CA ILE A 226 -2.09 -7.97 24.55
C ILE A 226 -1.99 -8.13 26.08
N ALA A 227 -1.10 -9.01 26.52
CA ALA A 227 -0.77 -9.17 27.94
C ALA A 227 -0.16 -7.86 28.47
N ARG A 228 -0.52 -7.43 29.68
CA ARG A 228 -0.12 -6.12 30.23
C ARG A 228 1.40 -5.98 30.36
N GLU A 229 2.11 -7.10 30.41
CA GLU A 229 3.56 -7.19 30.54
C GLU A 229 4.30 -7.00 29.20
N GLN A 230 3.61 -7.06 28.05
CA GLN A 230 4.21 -6.93 26.73
C GLN A 230 4.07 -5.50 26.19
N HIS A 231 5.14 -4.70 26.26
CA HIS A 231 5.12 -3.28 25.84
C HIS A 231 5.54 -3.03 24.39
N ASN A 232 6.10 -4.04 23.72
CA ASN A 232 6.62 -3.92 22.34
C ASN A 232 5.65 -4.45 21.27
N THR A 233 4.40 -4.70 21.62
CA THR A 233 3.40 -5.23 20.69
C THR A 233 2.28 -4.22 20.48
N THR A 234 1.89 -4.05 19.22
CA THR A 234 0.79 -3.20 18.81
C THR A 234 -0.18 -4.03 17.99
N VAL A 235 -1.47 -3.94 18.31
CA VAL A 235 -2.53 -4.57 17.53
C VAL A 235 -3.04 -3.55 16.53
N THR A 236 -3.25 -3.99 15.29
CA THR A 236 -3.87 -3.14 14.29
C THR A 236 -5.32 -2.88 14.67
N LEU A 237 -5.77 -1.63 14.58
CA LEU A 237 -7.15 -1.22 14.82
C LEU A 237 -7.81 -0.90 13.46
N PRO A 238 -8.54 -1.83 12.81
CA PRO A 238 -9.17 -1.57 11.52
C PRO A 238 -10.18 -0.43 11.59
N GLN A 239 -10.32 0.35 10.51
CA GLN A 239 -11.21 1.52 10.46
C GLN A 239 -12.65 1.21 10.87
N THR A 240 -13.21 0.09 10.42
CA THR A 240 -14.58 -0.33 10.78
C THR A 240 -14.72 -0.60 12.28
N ILE A 241 -13.70 -1.23 12.88
CA ILE A 241 -13.66 -1.49 14.32
C ILE A 241 -13.51 -0.18 15.07
N GLU A 242 -12.61 0.69 14.62
CA GLU A 242 -12.39 2.03 15.19
C GLU A 242 -13.68 2.86 15.23
N LEU A 243 -14.45 2.89 14.14
CA LEU A 243 -15.74 3.58 14.08
C LEU A 243 -16.72 3.05 15.14
N TYR A 244 -16.79 1.73 15.31
CA TYR A 244 -17.66 1.11 16.31
C TYR A 244 -17.19 1.37 17.74
N VAL A 245 -15.89 1.26 18.01
CA VAL A 245 -15.32 1.48 19.35
C VAL A 245 -15.52 2.93 19.81
N ASN A 246 -15.57 3.89 18.88
CA ASN A 246 -15.80 5.28 19.21
C ASN A 246 -17.27 5.66 19.32
N TYR A 247 -18.14 5.15 18.42
CA TYR A 247 -19.52 5.65 18.30
C TYR A 247 -20.57 4.55 17.98
N GLY A 248 -20.22 3.28 18.15
CA GLY A 248 -21.11 2.14 17.91
C GLY A 248 -21.61 2.03 16.47
N ILE A 249 -22.83 1.50 16.32
CA ILE A 249 -23.46 1.30 15.00
C ILE A 249 -23.62 2.62 14.24
N ALA A 250 -23.98 3.70 14.93
CA ALA A 250 -24.10 5.02 14.33
C ALA A 250 -22.75 5.49 13.74
N GLY A 251 -21.66 5.27 14.47
CA GLY A 251 -20.30 5.47 13.98
C GLY A 251 -19.99 4.73 12.69
N VAL A 252 -20.34 3.45 12.63
CA VAL A 252 -20.09 2.62 11.44
C VAL A 252 -20.88 3.15 10.24
N ILE A 253 -22.16 3.45 10.41
CA ILE A 253 -23.02 3.94 9.31
C ILE A 253 -22.54 5.32 8.84
N LEU A 254 -22.44 6.29 9.74
CA LEU A 254 -22.07 7.67 9.41
C LEU A 254 -20.62 7.78 8.94
N GLY A 255 -19.72 7.04 9.58
CA GLY A 255 -18.31 7.00 9.20
C GLY A 255 -18.07 6.36 7.83
N SER A 256 -18.79 5.28 7.52
CA SER A 256 -18.71 4.65 6.19
C SER A 256 -19.25 5.58 5.10
N LEU A 257 -20.34 6.31 5.38
CA LEU A 257 -20.86 7.34 4.49
C LEU A 257 -19.83 8.46 4.29
N LEU A 258 -19.22 8.94 5.36
CA LEU A 258 -18.20 9.99 5.33
C LEU A 258 -16.97 9.55 4.52
N PHE A 259 -16.47 8.33 4.73
CA PHE A 259 -15.38 7.78 3.91
C PHE A 259 -15.78 7.67 2.44
N GLY A 260 -17.01 7.24 2.15
CA GLY A 260 -17.52 7.21 0.78
C GLY A 260 -17.52 8.59 0.11
N ILE A 261 -17.98 9.62 0.84
CA ILE A 261 -17.96 11.01 0.36
C ILE A 261 -16.52 11.49 0.15
N LEU A 262 -15.63 11.24 1.10
CA LEU A 262 -14.21 11.60 1.00
C LEU A 262 -13.57 10.95 -0.23
N TYR A 263 -13.75 9.64 -0.42
CA TYR A 263 -13.18 8.92 -1.56
C TYR A 263 -13.77 9.40 -2.88
N ARG A 264 -15.06 9.74 -2.90
CA ARG A 264 -15.70 10.35 -4.08
C ARG A 264 -15.13 11.72 -4.37
N ALA A 265 -14.96 12.57 -3.36
CA ALA A 265 -14.42 13.93 -3.51
C ALA A 265 -13.00 13.89 -4.05
N VAL A 266 -12.14 13.06 -3.45
CA VAL A 266 -10.78 12.81 -3.92
C VAL A 266 -10.79 12.34 -5.37
N HIS A 267 -11.58 11.32 -5.71
CA HIS A 267 -11.67 10.85 -7.09
C HIS A 267 -12.18 11.95 -8.04
N SER A 268 -13.14 12.78 -7.66
CA SER A 268 -13.66 13.83 -8.55
C SER A 268 -12.71 15.00 -8.76
N ILE A 269 -11.97 15.39 -7.72
CA ILE A 269 -10.98 16.47 -7.80
C ILE A 269 -9.80 16.02 -8.66
N PHE A 270 -9.42 14.76 -8.55
CA PHE A 270 -8.16 14.25 -9.07
C PHE A 270 -8.28 13.20 -10.18
N VAL A 271 -9.49 12.93 -10.69
CA VAL A 271 -9.70 12.10 -11.89
C VAL A 271 -10.66 12.83 -12.84
N HIS A 272 -10.12 13.80 -13.58
CA HIS A 272 -10.79 14.58 -14.62
C HIS A 272 -10.01 14.53 -15.95
N PRO A 273 -10.66 14.76 -17.10
CA PRO A 273 -10.04 14.60 -18.43
C PRO A 273 -8.81 15.47 -18.68
N GLU A 274 -8.73 16.63 -18.03
CA GLU A 274 -7.64 17.61 -18.24
C GLU A 274 -6.36 17.33 -17.43
N MET A 275 -6.29 16.24 -16.66
CA MET A 275 -5.06 15.94 -15.90
C MET A 275 -3.99 15.28 -16.76
N GLY A 276 -2.75 15.73 -16.55
CA GLY A 276 -1.55 15.06 -17.06
C GLY A 276 -1.43 13.61 -16.57
N LEU A 277 -0.72 12.79 -17.34
CA LEU A 277 -0.50 11.37 -17.06
C LEU A 277 0.17 11.14 -15.69
N GLY A 278 1.03 12.06 -15.29
CA GLY A 278 1.70 12.04 -13.99
C GLY A 278 0.75 12.21 -12.82
N ALA A 279 -0.13 13.23 -12.86
CA ALA A 279 -1.15 13.45 -11.85
C ALA A 279 -2.07 12.23 -11.72
N LEU A 280 -2.53 11.67 -12.86
CA LEU A 280 -3.36 10.46 -12.86
C LEU A 280 -2.64 9.29 -12.17
N ALA A 281 -1.35 9.07 -12.46
CA ALA A 281 -0.60 7.98 -11.86
C ALA A 281 -0.53 8.09 -10.33
N VAL A 282 -0.27 9.28 -9.81
CA VAL A 282 -0.14 9.46 -8.35
C VAL A 282 -1.49 9.31 -7.65
N VAL A 283 -2.56 9.78 -8.26
CA VAL A 283 -3.91 9.68 -7.69
C VAL A 283 -4.38 8.22 -7.64
N LEU A 284 -4.03 7.42 -8.64
CA LEU A 284 -4.34 5.98 -8.64
C LEU A 284 -3.59 5.22 -7.55
N ILE A 285 -2.34 5.60 -7.27
CA ILE A 285 -1.55 5.04 -6.16
C ILE A 285 -2.22 5.36 -4.83
N MET A 286 -2.56 6.63 -4.62
CA MET A 286 -3.21 7.08 -3.40
C MET A 286 -4.59 6.44 -3.19
N LEU A 287 -5.39 6.33 -4.26
CA LEU A 287 -6.65 5.60 -4.21
C LEU A 287 -6.43 4.12 -3.86
N SER A 288 -5.32 3.51 -4.26
CA SER A 288 -5.00 2.13 -3.84
C SER A 288 -4.67 2.05 -2.35
N ASP A 289 -3.95 3.04 -1.79
CA ASP A 289 -3.57 3.08 -0.37
C ASP A 289 -4.76 3.32 0.56
N LEU A 290 -5.74 4.11 0.13
CA LEU A 290 -7.02 4.30 0.85
C LEU A 290 -7.83 3.00 1.03
N PHE A 291 -7.58 1.97 0.22
CA PHE A 291 -8.23 0.65 0.37
C PHE A 291 -7.60 -0.21 1.48
N THR A 292 -6.62 0.30 2.23
CA THR A 292 -6.03 -0.37 3.40
C THR A 292 -6.95 -0.31 4.61
N ILE A 293 -8.19 -0.79 4.46
CA ILE A 293 -9.26 -0.75 5.48
C ILE A 293 -8.91 -1.49 6.77
N THR A 294 -7.95 -2.41 6.70
CA THR A 294 -7.48 -3.18 7.86
C THR A 294 -6.56 -2.38 8.77
N ALA A 295 -6.05 -1.22 8.33
CA ALA A 295 -5.21 -0.34 9.13
C ALA A 295 -6.05 0.70 9.91
N GLY A 296 -5.43 1.36 10.89
CA GLY A 296 -6.07 2.45 11.64
C GLY A 296 -6.30 3.69 10.80
N THR A 297 -7.38 4.41 11.08
CA THR A 297 -7.81 5.59 10.33
C THR A 297 -6.72 6.65 10.30
N SER A 298 -6.09 6.91 11.44
CA SER A 298 -4.99 7.87 11.55
C SER A 298 -3.77 7.42 10.73
N GLY A 299 -3.51 6.11 10.64
CA GLY A 299 -2.39 5.54 9.89
C GLY A 299 -2.57 5.69 8.37
N VAL A 300 -3.78 5.42 7.88
CA VAL A 300 -4.13 5.60 6.47
C VAL A 300 -4.13 7.10 6.14
N LEU A 301 -5.06 7.87 6.71
CA LEU A 301 -5.29 9.26 6.32
C LEU A 301 -4.11 10.20 6.66
N GLY A 302 -3.38 9.93 7.76
CA GLY A 302 -2.27 10.78 8.18
C GLY A 302 -1.05 10.69 7.26
N GLY A 303 -0.78 9.52 6.67
CA GLY A 303 0.27 9.36 5.64
C GLY A 303 -0.16 9.92 4.30
N GLU A 304 -1.43 9.71 3.92
CA GLU A 304 -2.00 10.19 2.66
C GLU A 304 -1.90 11.69 2.45
N PHE A 305 -1.98 12.50 3.52
CA PHE A 305 -1.81 13.95 3.39
C PHE A 305 -0.46 14.34 2.75
N TRP A 306 0.64 13.74 3.20
CA TRP A 306 1.97 14.02 2.63
C TRP A 306 2.14 13.45 1.24
N TYR A 307 1.42 12.37 0.91
CA TYR A 307 1.34 11.92 -0.47
C TYR A 307 0.69 12.95 -1.38
N PHE A 308 -0.37 13.66 -0.96
CA PHE A 308 -0.92 14.77 -1.76
C PHE A 308 0.12 15.87 -2.04
N VAL A 309 0.89 16.26 -1.03
CA VAL A 309 1.93 17.29 -1.19
C VAL A 309 3.03 16.80 -2.13
N PHE A 310 3.53 15.58 -1.91
CA PHE A 310 4.55 14.97 -2.76
C PHE A 310 4.08 14.75 -4.20
N ALA A 311 2.81 14.36 -4.38
CA ALA A 311 2.14 14.23 -5.67
C ALA A 311 2.10 15.56 -6.42
N GLY A 312 1.66 16.62 -5.74
CA GLY A 312 1.61 17.97 -6.31
C GLY A 312 2.99 18.46 -6.73
N LEU A 313 4.02 18.21 -5.92
CA LEU A 313 5.40 18.55 -6.26
C LEU A 313 5.90 17.73 -7.47
N LEU A 314 5.67 16.43 -7.50
CA LEU A 314 6.03 15.58 -8.65
C LEU A 314 5.31 16.03 -9.92
N ASN A 315 4.03 16.38 -9.83
CA ASN A 315 3.26 16.87 -10.97
C ASN A 315 3.83 18.19 -11.50
N LEU A 316 4.15 19.15 -10.62
CA LEU A 316 4.84 20.39 -10.99
C LEU A 316 6.16 20.10 -11.71
N VAL A 317 6.99 19.21 -11.16
CA VAL A 317 8.28 18.83 -11.79
C VAL A 317 8.08 18.21 -13.17
N MET A 318 7.06 17.36 -13.34
CA MET A 318 6.73 16.76 -14.63
C MET A 318 6.23 17.79 -15.63
N GLU A 319 5.32 18.68 -15.22
CA GLU A 319 4.80 19.77 -16.05
C GLU A 319 5.91 20.72 -16.52
N PHE A 320 6.85 21.08 -15.64
CA PHE A 320 8.05 21.84 -16.01
C PHE A 320 8.92 21.10 -17.02
N GLY A 321 9.01 19.76 -16.92
CA GLY A 321 9.73 18.92 -17.87
C GLY A 321 9.07 18.89 -19.26
N GLU A 322 7.73 18.76 -19.29
CA GLU A 322 6.94 18.75 -20.53
C GLU A 322 7.00 20.11 -21.23
N LEU A 323 6.84 21.22 -20.50
CA LEU A 323 6.96 22.58 -21.04
C LEU A 323 8.33 22.86 -21.67
N ARG A 324 9.42 22.35 -21.06
CA ARG A 324 10.77 22.48 -21.62
C ARG A 324 10.95 21.63 -22.88
N ALA A 325 10.40 20.42 -22.92
CA ALA A 325 10.47 19.56 -24.10
C ALA A 325 9.73 20.20 -25.29
N SER A 326 8.51 20.70 -25.07
CA SER A 326 7.74 21.40 -26.11
C SER A 326 8.41 22.69 -26.58
N ALA A 327 9.03 23.46 -25.67
CA ALA A 327 9.78 24.67 -26.04
C ALA A 327 11.06 24.36 -26.84
N HIS A 328 11.73 23.23 -26.57
CA HIS A 328 12.88 22.78 -27.33
C HIS A 328 12.50 22.35 -28.75
N ASP A 329 11.41 21.59 -28.91
CA ASP A 329 10.90 21.19 -30.24
C ASP A 329 10.44 22.38 -31.08
N LEU A 330 9.80 23.38 -30.46
CA LEU A 330 9.41 24.62 -31.15
C LEU A 330 10.64 25.41 -31.63
N ARG A 331 11.69 25.53 -30.81
CA ARG A 331 12.94 26.20 -31.21
C ARG A 331 13.67 25.44 -32.31
N PHE A 332 13.69 24.11 -32.24
CA PHE A 332 14.32 23.27 -33.24
C PHE A 332 13.59 23.35 -34.59
N ASN A 333 12.26 23.36 -34.60
CA ASN A 333 11.46 23.51 -35.81
C ASN A 333 11.58 24.92 -36.42
N LEU A 334 11.60 25.98 -35.60
CA LEU A 334 11.82 27.36 -36.06
C LEU A 334 13.21 27.56 -36.68
N ALA A 335 14.25 26.94 -36.11
CA ALA A 335 15.60 26.97 -36.68
C ALA A 335 15.67 26.26 -38.04
N ARG A 336 14.87 25.20 -38.23
CA ARG A 336 14.81 24.47 -39.51
C ARG A 336 14.13 25.27 -40.62
N THR A 337 13.05 25.99 -40.28
CA THR A 337 12.33 26.86 -41.24
C THR A 337 13.09 28.14 -41.62
N GLN A 338 14.09 28.57 -40.84
CA GLN A 338 14.94 29.71 -41.19
C GLN A 338 16.17 29.30 -42.03
N SER A 339 16.46 28.01 -42.14
CA SER A 339 17.58 27.46 -42.93
C SER A 339 17.19 26.94 -44.33
N SER A 340 15.91 27.05 -44.70
CA SER A 340 15.33 26.62 -45.99
C SER A 340 14.86 27.82 -46.79
#